data_AF-A0A950F0Y7-F1
#
_entry.id   AF-A0A950F0Y7-F1
#
_cell.length_a   1.000
_cell.length_b   1.000
_cell.length_c   1.000
_cell.angle_alpha   90.00
_cell.angle_beta   90.00
_cell.angle_gamma   90.00
#
_symmetry.space_group_name_H-M   'P 1'
#
loop_
_entity.id
_entity.type
_entity.pdbx_description
1 polymer ?
#
loop_
_entity_poly.entity_id
_entity_poly.type
_entity_poly.pdbx_seq_one_letter_code
_entity_poly.pdbx_strand_id
1 'polypeptide(L)'
;MSILFWPSVFLVLGLLLLIVEVFIPSGGFIGICSIVCLVLCLWYAFEQSLGLGVTFMVIDLVALPLTAGLAFSLWSRTPLGRRFLLKPPAPEEIEVS
;
A
#
# COMPACT_ATOMS: atom_id res chain seq x y z
N MET A 1 5.58 7.16 -26.80
CA MET A 1 5.69 6.64 -25.42
C MET A 1 5.50 5.14 -25.47
N SER A 2 6.27 4.35 -24.73
CA SER A 2 6.19 2.88 -24.79
C SER A 2 4.86 2.38 -24.24
N ILE A 3 4.39 1.24 -24.76
CA ILE A 3 3.11 0.59 -24.40
C ILE A 3 3.03 0.30 -22.89
N LEU A 4 4.17 0.10 -22.24
CA LEU A 4 4.29 -0.21 -20.81
C LEU A 4 4.35 1.03 -19.91
N PHE A 5 4.52 2.23 -20.47
CA PHE A 5 4.81 3.42 -19.68
C PHE A 5 3.65 3.79 -18.75
N TRP A 6 2.44 3.96 -19.28
CA TRP A 6 1.27 4.36 -18.50
C TRP A 6 0.85 3.33 -17.46
N PRO A 7 0.71 2.03 -17.78
CA PRO A 7 0.40 1.01 -16.77
C PRO A 7 1.41 1.00 -15.62
N SER A 8 2.71 1.07 -15.93
CA SER A 8 3.76 1.03 -14.91
C SER A 8 3.73 2.25 -13.99
N VAL A 9 3.44 3.44 -14.53
CA VAL A 9 3.32 4.67 -13.73
C VAL A 9 2.15 4.57 -12.76
N PHE A 10 0.98 4.13 -13.23
CA PHE A 10 -0.20 3.97 -12.38
C PHE A 10 -0.02 2.87 -11.32
N LEU A 11 0.64 1.77 -11.68
CA LEU A 11 1.01 0.71 -10.75
C LEU A 11 1.88 1.25 -9.61
N VAL A 12 3.02 1.87 -9.95
CA VAL A 12 3.96 2.39 -8.94
C VAL A 12 3.29 3.47 -8.10
N LEU A 13 2.52 4.37 -8.72
CA LEU A 13 1.81 5.42 -7.99
C LEU A 13 0.77 4.85 -7.03
N GLY A 14 -0.01 3.84 -7.46
CA GLY A 14 -0.97 3.15 -6.60
C GLY A 14 -0.29 2.50 -5.39
N LEU A 15 0.79 1.74 -5.62
CA LEU A 15 1.54 1.10 -4.54
C LEU A 15 2.16 2.12 -3.57
N LEU A 16 2.69 3.24 -4.07
CA LEU A 16 3.18 4.32 -3.22
C LEU A 16 2.06 4.95 -2.38
N LEU A 17 0.89 5.22 -2.96
CA LEU A 17 -0.26 5.73 -2.23
C LEU A 17 -0.75 4.75 -1.16
N LEU A 18 -0.70 3.45 -1.42
CA LEU A 18 -1.01 2.42 -0.42
C LEU A 18 -0.07 2.52 0.78
N ILE A 19 1.25 2.65 0.53
CA ILE A 19 2.22 2.89 1.61
C ILE A 19 1.83 4.17 2.35
N VAL A 20 1.57 5.27 1.64
CA VAL A 20 1.23 6.55 2.27
C VAL A 20 -0.04 6.47 3.13
N GLU A 21 -1.08 5.72 2.74
CA GLU A 21 -2.29 5.52 3.56
C GLU A 21 -1.97 4.81 4.88
N VAL A 22 -1.07 3.82 4.85
CA VAL A 22 -0.61 3.17 6.09
C VAL A 22 0.14 4.19 6.95
N PHE A 23 0.88 5.12 6.32
CA PHE A 23 1.67 6.12 7.02
C PHE A 23 0.87 7.32 7.58
N ILE A 24 -0.15 7.72 6.85
CA ILE A 24 -1.01 8.85 7.16
C ILE A 24 -2.40 8.25 7.11
N PRO A 25 -2.86 7.61 8.20
CA PRO A 25 -4.17 6.96 8.23
C PRO A 25 -5.24 8.02 8.01
N SER A 26 -5.61 8.19 6.74
CA SER A 26 -6.44 9.28 6.24
C SER A 26 -7.93 8.94 6.40
N GLY A 27 -8.21 7.74 6.93
CA GLY A 27 -9.54 7.16 6.96
C GLY A 27 -9.92 6.50 5.63
N GLY A 28 -8.94 6.20 4.77
CA GLY A 28 -9.16 5.51 3.50
C GLY A 28 -9.22 6.41 2.27
N PHE A 29 -9.08 7.74 2.39
CA PHE A 29 -9.09 8.64 1.21
C PHE A 29 -7.91 8.35 0.27
N ILE A 30 -6.69 8.25 0.80
CA ILE A 30 -5.49 7.93 0.02
C ILE A 30 -5.58 6.48 -0.48
N GLY A 31 -6.15 5.57 0.33
CA GLY A 31 -6.48 4.21 -0.08
C GLY A 31 -7.40 4.14 -1.31
N ILE A 32 -8.44 4.97 -1.38
CA ILE A 32 -9.31 5.07 -2.56
C ILE A 32 -8.53 5.60 -3.76
N CYS A 33 -7.71 6.64 -3.59
CA CYS A 33 -6.86 7.15 -4.66
C CYS A 33 -5.89 6.08 -5.20
N SER A 34 -5.33 5.25 -4.32
CA SER A 34 -4.51 4.09 -4.68
C SER A 34 -5.30 3.11 -5.56
N ILE A 35 -6.52 2.73 -5.13
CA ILE A 35 -7.38 1.81 -5.89
C ILE A 35 -7.69 2.38 -7.28
N VAL A 36 -8.02 3.68 -7.37
CA VAL A 36 -8.27 4.34 -8.66
C VAL A 36 -7.05 4.25 -9.58
N CYS A 37 -5.83 4.45 -9.04
CA CYS A 37 -4.61 4.30 -9.82
C CYS A 37 -4.44 2.86 -10.33
N LEU A 38 -4.68 1.84 -9.49
CA LEU A 38 -4.55 0.44 -9.90
C LEU A 38 -5.61 0.03 -10.94
N VAL A 39 -6.84 0.55 -10.82
CA VAL A 39 -7.87 0.34 -11.84
C VAL A 39 -7.45 0.98 -13.17
N LEU A 40 -6.89 2.19 -13.15
CA LEU A 40 -6.37 2.83 -14.36
C LEU A 40 -5.18 2.07 -14.96
N CYS A 41 -4.28 1.54 -14.12
CA CYS A 41 -3.20 0.64 -14.56
C CYS A 41 -3.74 -0.53 -15.39
N LEU A 42 -4.70 -1.27 -14.83
CA LEU A 42 -5.30 -2.41 -15.50
C LEU A 42 -6.08 -2.00 -16.75
N TRP A 43 -6.84 -0.91 -16.71
CA TRP A 43 -7.55 -0.39 -17.87
C TRP A 43 -6.60 -0.16 -19.04
N TYR A 44 -5.51 0.59 -18.83
CA TYR A 44 -4.51 0.84 -19.86
C TYR A 44 -3.82 -0.46 -20.31
N ALA A 45 -3.54 -1.40 -19.41
CA ALA A 45 -2.90 -2.66 -19.79
C ALA A 45 -3.82 -3.55 -20.67
N PHE A 46 -5.11 -3.64 -20.33
CA PHE A 46 -6.11 -4.40 -21.10
C PHE A 46 -6.48 -3.75 -22.42
N GLU A 47 -6.44 -2.41 -22.51
CA GLU A 47 -6.63 -1.69 -23.77
C GLU A 47 -5.56 -2.08 -24.81
N GLN A 48 -4.32 -2.31 -24.35
CA GLN A 48 -3.21 -2.63 -25.24
C GLN A 48 -3.21 -4.09 -25.71
N SER A 49 -3.45 -5.04 -24.79
CA SER A 49 -3.69 -6.44 -25.14
C SER A 49 -4.16 -7.25 -23.93
N LEU A 50 -4.84 -8.38 -24.19
CA LEU A 50 -5.19 -9.35 -23.15
C LEU A 50 -3.95 -9.89 -22.42
N GLY A 51 -2.85 -10.18 -23.13
CA GLY A 51 -1.63 -10.70 -22.52
C GLY A 51 -0.98 -9.72 -21.55
N LEU A 52 -0.94 -8.43 -21.90
CA LEU A 52 -0.43 -7.38 -21.01
C LEU A 52 -1.36 -7.16 -19.81
N GLY A 53 -2.68 -7.08 -20.04
CA GLY A 53 -3.67 -6.94 -18.96
C GLY A 53 -3.57 -8.05 -17.92
N VAL A 54 -3.49 -9.31 -18.36
CA VAL A 54 -3.31 -10.46 -17.44
C VAL A 54 -1.97 -10.40 -16.72
N THR A 55 -0.90 -9.99 -17.39
CA THR A 55 0.42 -9.84 -16.75
C THR A 55 0.39 -8.81 -15.62
N PHE A 56 -0.16 -7.62 -15.87
CA PHE A 56 -0.31 -6.59 -14.84
C PHE A 56 -1.27 -7.01 -13.72
N MET A 57 -2.33 -7.75 -14.03
CA MET A 57 -3.24 -8.30 -13.02
C MET A 57 -2.54 -9.28 -12.08
N VAL A 58 -1.70 -10.18 -12.61
CA VAL A 58 -0.90 -11.10 -11.79
C VAL A 58 0.14 -10.33 -10.96
N ILE A 59 0.75 -9.29 -11.55
CA ILE A 59 1.67 -8.40 -10.82
C ILE A 59 0.93 -7.73 -9.67
N ASP A 60 -0.24 -7.15 -9.88
CA ASP A 60 -1.04 -6.50 -8.84
C ASP A 60 -1.43 -7.46 -7.72
N LEU A 61 -1.84 -8.68 -8.07
CA LEU A 61 -2.20 -9.72 -7.11
C LEU A 61 -1.06 -10.03 -6.12
N VAL A 62 0.19 -9.94 -6.58
CA VAL A 62 1.39 -10.18 -5.75
C VAL A 62 1.90 -8.89 -5.11
N ALA A 63 1.93 -7.79 -5.86
CA ALA A 63 2.47 -6.52 -5.43
C ALA A 63 1.64 -5.89 -4.31
N LEU A 64 0.32 -6.00 -4.34
CA LEU A 64 -0.58 -5.49 -3.30
C LEU A 64 -0.29 -6.08 -1.91
N PRO A 65 -0.35 -7.43 -1.70
CA PRO A 65 -0.08 -8.00 -0.38
C PRO A 65 1.36 -7.79 0.07
N LEU A 66 2.34 -7.83 -0.85
CA LEU A 66 3.74 -7.53 -0.53
C LEU A 66 3.89 -6.08 -0.06
N THR A 67 3.31 -5.12 -0.77
CA THR A 67 3.41 -3.70 -0.43
C THR A 67 2.69 -3.40 0.88
N ALA A 68 1.50 -3.98 1.10
CA ALA A 68 0.80 -3.85 2.37
C ALA A 68 1.62 -4.42 3.54
N GLY A 69 2.15 -5.65 3.39
CA GLY A 69 2.99 -6.28 4.40
C GLY A 69 4.26 -5.47 4.70
N LEU A 70 4.92 -4.94 3.65
CA LEU A 70 6.08 -4.04 3.80
C LEU A 70 5.69 -2.73 4.48
N ALA A 71 4.57 -2.12 4.11
CA ALA A 71 4.08 -0.88 4.71
C ALA A 71 3.83 -1.05 6.21
N PHE A 72 3.16 -2.13 6.62
CA PHE A 72 2.95 -2.44 8.05
C PHE A 72 4.27 -2.77 8.78
N SER A 73 5.18 -3.50 8.14
CA SER A 73 6.50 -3.80 8.72
C SER A 73 7.32 -2.53 8.92
N LEU A 74 7.34 -1.63 7.93
CA LEU A 74 8.01 -0.33 8.02
C LEU A 74 7.35 0.56 9.08
N TRP A 75 6.02 0.60 9.13
CA TRP A 75 5.25 1.33 10.12
C TRP A 75 5.67 0.98 11.54
N SER A 76 5.80 -0.32 11.86
CA SER A 76 6.24 -0.80 13.19
C SER A 76 7.65 -0.30 13.59
N ARG A 77 8.51 -0.03 12.61
CA ARG A 77 9.88 0.43 12.83
C ARG A 77 9.97 1.96 12.90
N THR A 78 8.96 2.67 12.40
CA THR A 78 8.95 4.14 12.37
C THR A 78 8.53 4.75 13.71
N PRO A 79 9.04 5.96 14.05
CA PRO A 79 8.68 6.63 15.29
C PRO A 79 7.19 6.95 15.40
N LEU A 80 6.51 7.12 14.26
CA LEU A 80 5.06 7.34 14.19
C LEU A 80 4.30 6.09 14.66
N GLY A 81 4.66 4.90 14.16
CA GLY A 81 4.07 3.64 14.61
C GLY A 81 4.34 3.33 16.09
N ARG A 82 5.56 3.63 16.58
CA ARG A 82 5.91 3.45 18.01
C ARG A 82 5.11 4.34 18.96
N ARG A 83 4.67 5.53 18.51
CA ARG A 83 3.84 6.43 19.33
C ARG A 83 2.41 5.94 19.49
N PHE A 84 1.92 5.13 18.56
CA PHE A 84 0.61 4.47 18.64
C PHE A 84 0.62 3.18 19.48
N LEU A 85 1.80 2.60 19.74
CA LEU A 85 1.91 1.47 20.64
C LEU A 85 1.75 1.93 22.09
N LEU A 86 0.93 1.21 22.85
CA LEU A 86 0.74 1.45 24.28
C LEU A 86 2.10 1.33 24.98
N LYS A 87 2.41 2.28 25.87
CA LYS A 87 3.54 2.13 26.76
C LYS A 87 3.27 0.94 27.68
N PRO A 88 4.27 0.08 27.93
CA PRO A 88 4.14 -0.94 28.96
C PRO A 88 3.81 -0.28 30.32
N PRO A 89 2.98 -0.94 31.15
CA PRO A 89 2.60 -0.41 32.47
C PRO A 89 3.84 -0.22 33.35
N ALA A 90 3.79 0.77 34.23
CA ALA A 90 4.88 1.03 35.16
C ALA A 90 4.97 -0.11 36.18
N PRO A 91 6.17 -0.45 36.70
CA PRO A 91 6.31 -1.50 37.72
C PRO A 91 5.41 -1.29 38.95
N GLU A 92 5.18 -0.02 39.32
CA GLU A 92 4.30 0.35 40.44
C GLU A 92 2.83 -0.02 40.23
N GLU A 93 2.37 -0.15 38.97
CA GLU A 93 0.99 -0.56 38.63
C GLU A 93 0.81 -2.09 38.68
N ILE A 94 1.92 -2.84 38.63
CA ILE A 94 1.92 -4.32 38.61
C ILE A 94 1.87 -4.88 40.04
N GLU A 95 2.43 -4.17 41.03
CA GLU A 95 2.50 -4.62 42.43
C GLU A 95 1.17 -4.55 43.19
N VAL A 96 0.10 -3.99 42.60
CA VAL A 96 -1.20 -3.74 43.27
C VAL A 96 -2.33 -4.66 42.80
N SER A 97 -2.05 -5.67 41.95
CA SER A 97 -3.00 -6.74 41.56
C SER A 97 -2.64 -8.07 42.18
#